data_AF-A0A2A2KA44-F1
#
_entry.id   AF-A0A2A2KA44-F1
#
_cell.length_a   1.000
_cell.length_b   1.000
_cell.length_c   1.000
_cell.angle_alpha   90.00
_cell.angle_beta   90.00
_cell.angle_gamma   90.00
#
_symmetry.space_group_name_H-M   'P 1'
#
loop_
_entity.id
_entity.type
_entity.pdbx_description
1 polymer ?
#
loop_
_entity_poly.entity_id
_entity_poly.type
_entity_poly.pdbx_seq_one_letter_code
_entity_poly.pdbx_strand_id
1 'polypeptide(L)'
;MSLIRVLRRRGMSYIIKGAIIVCFVIFLVNITSSYPKGSPLILQHQIDNAPSVVHQNVAENFHEPPFAQPQNQEHHEDQPEPQKLVDKAQPRKVKPILGQDDEHEPESETQALQQPVNKNPAVDTKYESVQLKTPRTEDEKLATQLKYTAQAPATKPNRKGAFYENIFVHFDLKGAPPRISYFVNLLKLVANSGATGILLEWEEMFPWKGKLEQFKSTDAYNNEEVKEILDTAKNLGLTIVPLVQTFGHLEWILKFEEMRKYRENDAYPQVICLGDDEGLEYVREALRQVIEVHKDYGLPFFHIGADEAFEFGVCEKSRAWIRQNASEGGKQTLALNHLKVTAEFVKSLTGQETTVLAWHDMLKDFQSQLIKNLKLGTLVEPVVWDYSENIVTMPDYSFSVLAENFPTIWASSAYKGANFPGAKYIDIRHYETNNRAWVTTKSTQQRKFSKFQGIIITGWQRYDHLAGLCEILPMGTPSMVLQVQIALQAPNLDMNAYRAAAGRILQCERDAFSVNQLNLINNRCGFHGGSYTK
;
A
#
# COMPACT_ATOMS: atom_id res chain seq x y z
N MET A 1 35.03 -19.68 -62.86
CA MET A 1 34.20 -18.65 -62.19
C MET A 1 33.94 -18.89 -60.69
N SER A 2 34.72 -19.71 -59.95
CA SER A 2 34.43 -19.97 -58.51
C SER A 2 35.09 -18.97 -57.53
N LEU A 3 36.38 -18.65 -57.74
CA LEU A 3 37.19 -17.90 -56.77
C LEU A 3 36.70 -16.46 -56.49
N ILE A 4 36.20 -15.76 -57.53
CA ILE A 4 35.76 -14.36 -57.45
C ILE A 4 34.49 -14.20 -56.59
N ARG A 5 33.60 -15.20 -56.54
CA ARG A 5 32.37 -15.14 -55.71
C ARG A 5 32.67 -15.30 -54.21
N VAL A 6 33.72 -16.04 -53.84
CA VAL A 6 34.12 -16.25 -52.44
C VAL A 6 34.79 -14.99 -51.86
N LEU A 7 35.68 -14.35 -52.62
CA LEU A 7 36.33 -13.09 -52.22
C LEU A 7 35.31 -11.96 -52.04
N ARG A 8 34.31 -11.85 -52.93
CA ARG A 8 33.28 -10.80 -52.87
C ARG A 8 32.35 -10.94 -51.64
N ARG A 9 32.06 -12.17 -51.18
CA ARG A 9 31.30 -12.41 -49.93
C ARG A 9 32.12 -12.11 -48.67
N ARG A 10 33.41 -12.45 -48.64
CA ARG A 10 34.27 -12.16 -47.47
C ARG A 10 34.52 -10.65 -47.30
N GLY A 11 34.88 -9.94 -48.37
CA GLY A 11 35.11 -8.49 -48.30
C GLY A 11 33.91 -7.69 -47.80
N MET A 12 32.69 -8.07 -48.21
CA MET A 12 31.45 -7.40 -47.79
C MET A 12 31.16 -7.57 -46.29
N SER A 13 31.53 -8.72 -45.70
CA SER A 13 31.39 -8.95 -44.25
C SER A 13 32.33 -8.06 -43.43
N TYR A 14 33.56 -7.82 -43.89
CA TYR A 14 34.50 -6.91 -43.22
C TYR A 14 34.08 -5.44 -43.33
N ILE A 15 33.52 -5.02 -44.48
CA ILE A 15 32.99 -3.65 -44.65
C ILE A 15 31.80 -3.41 -43.70
N ILE A 16 30.86 -4.36 -43.61
CA ILE A 16 29.69 -4.23 -42.72
C ILE A 16 30.13 -4.22 -41.24
N LYS A 17 31.06 -5.10 -40.83
CA LYS A 17 31.60 -5.11 -39.47
C LYS A 17 32.38 -3.83 -39.15
N GLY A 18 33.16 -3.30 -40.09
CA GLY A 18 33.85 -2.02 -39.96
C GLY A 18 32.88 -0.85 -39.79
N ALA A 19 31.82 -0.78 -40.60
CA ALA A 19 30.78 0.25 -40.48
C ALA A 19 30.06 0.20 -39.12
N ILE A 20 29.70 -0.99 -38.63
CA ILE A 20 29.07 -1.16 -37.31
C ILE A 20 30.01 -0.68 -36.19
N ILE A 21 31.30 -1.03 -36.24
CA ILE A 21 32.29 -0.58 -35.24
C ILE A 21 32.48 0.95 -35.29
N VAL A 22 32.56 1.55 -36.47
CA VAL A 22 32.66 3.02 -36.61
C VAL A 22 31.41 3.72 -36.08
N CYS A 23 30.21 3.21 -36.36
CA CYS A 23 28.98 3.73 -35.77
C CYS A 23 28.95 3.59 -34.24
N PHE A 24 29.43 2.47 -33.69
CA PHE A 24 29.51 2.27 -32.23
C PHE A 24 30.52 3.22 -31.57
N VAL A 25 31.65 3.48 -32.21
CA VAL A 25 32.66 4.44 -31.72
C VAL A 25 32.12 5.88 -31.81
N ILE A 26 31.44 6.26 -32.89
CA ILE A 26 30.79 7.58 -33.00
C ILE A 26 29.67 7.75 -31.97
N PHE A 27 28.91 6.68 -31.67
CA PHE A 27 27.89 6.69 -30.62
C PHE A 27 28.49 6.87 -29.23
N LEU A 28 29.55 6.12 -28.90
CA LEU A 28 30.29 6.24 -27.63
C LEU A 28 30.95 7.62 -27.47
N VAL A 29 31.55 8.18 -28.52
CA VAL A 29 32.14 9.53 -28.49
C VAL A 29 31.06 10.61 -28.29
N ASN A 30 29.87 10.47 -28.85
CA ASN A 30 28.76 11.41 -28.58
C ASN A 30 28.20 11.29 -27.15
N ILE A 31 28.16 10.09 -26.58
CA ILE A 31 27.76 9.86 -25.18
C ILE A 31 28.78 10.48 -24.21
N THR A 32 30.09 10.45 -24.50
CA THR A 32 31.11 11.06 -23.64
C THR A 32 31.36 12.55 -23.88
N SER A 33 30.85 13.11 -24.99
CA SER A 33 31.01 14.55 -25.34
C SER A 33 29.93 15.46 -24.72
N SER A 34 28.86 14.90 -24.13
CA SER A 34 27.76 15.67 -23.54
C SER A 34 28.03 16.14 -22.10
N TYR A 35 29.17 16.81 -21.90
CA TYR A 35 29.50 17.58 -20.68
C TYR A 35 29.89 19.01 -21.06
N PRO A 36 29.04 20.03 -20.83
CA PRO A 36 29.40 21.42 -21.13
C PRO A 36 30.41 21.96 -20.11
N LYS A 37 31.62 22.31 -20.57
CA LYS A 37 32.68 22.96 -19.76
C LYS A 37 32.83 24.46 -20.10
N GLY A 38 32.29 25.32 -19.24
CA GLY A 38 32.71 26.72 -19.00
C GLY A 38 32.44 27.77 -20.09
N SER A 39 32.50 29.10 -19.89
CA SER A 39 32.66 30.03 -18.72
C SER A 39 32.44 31.49 -19.29
N PRO A 40 32.67 32.66 -18.63
CA PRO A 40 33.11 33.00 -17.25
C PRO A 40 32.34 34.20 -16.56
N LEU A 41 32.92 34.70 -15.43
CA LEU A 41 32.69 35.98 -14.70
C LEU A 41 31.57 35.98 -13.61
N ILE A 42 31.71 36.54 -12.39
CA ILE A 42 32.84 37.18 -11.65
C ILE A 42 32.52 37.21 -10.11
N LEU A 43 33.52 36.99 -9.23
CA LEU A 43 33.67 37.39 -7.79
C LEU A 43 32.56 37.04 -6.74
N GLN A 44 32.80 36.79 -5.42
CA GLN A 44 34.03 36.71 -4.58
C GLN A 44 33.74 36.08 -3.19
N HIS A 45 34.71 35.39 -2.56
CA HIS A 45 34.93 35.04 -1.10
C HIS A 45 33.73 34.64 -0.19
N GLN A 46 33.84 33.84 0.87
CA GLN A 46 34.83 32.99 1.58
C GLN A 46 33.96 32.01 2.44
N ILE A 47 34.36 30.83 2.92
CA ILE A 47 35.29 30.52 4.03
C ILE A 47 35.48 28.98 4.01
N ASP A 48 36.71 28.49 4.25
CA ASP A 48 37.00 27.07 4.45
C ASP A 48 36.68 26.59 5.88
N ASN A 49 36.23 25.34 6.03
CA ASN A 49 36.82 24.29 6.91
C ASN A 49 35.80 23.20 7.30
N ALA A 50 36.03 21.97 6.82
CA ALA A 50 35.53 20.73 7.42
C ALA A 50 36.49 19.57 7.07
N PRO A 51 36.93 18.73 8.03
CA PRO A 51 37.86 17.64 7.78
C PRO A 51 37.19 16.41 7.16
N SER A 52 37.98 15.62 6.43
CA SER A 52 37.58 14.43 5.70
C SER A 52 37.30 13.21 6.60
N VAL A 53 36.31 12.40 6.21
CA VAL A 53 36.16 11.01 6.66
C VAL A 53 36.11 10.10 5.42
N VAL A 54 36.80 8.97 5.52
CA VAL A 54 37.09 8.05 4.41
C VAL A 54 35.88 7.16 4.09
N HIS A 55 35.47 7.11 2.83
CA HIS A 55 34.59 6.05 2.34
C HIS A 55 35.40 4.78 2.04
N GLN A 56 35.15 3.71 2.79
CA GLN A 56 35.48 2.35 2.34
C GLN A 56 34.30 1.80 1.54
N ASN A 57 34.54 1.49 0.27
CA ASN A 57 33.60 0.73 -0.55
C ASN A 57 33.76 -0.75 -0.22
N VAL A 58 32.70 -1.40 0.24
CA VAL A 58 32.55 -2.86 0.20
C VAL A 58 31.55 -3.15 -0.90
N ALA A 59 32.00 -3.85 -1.94
CA ALA A 59 31.13 -4.39 -2.98
C ALA A 59 30.71 -5.80 -2.58
N GLU A 60 29.42 -6.04 -2.36
CA GLU A 60 28.89 -7.39 -2.16
C GLU A 60 28.34 -7.94 -3.47
N ASN A 61 28.84 -9.12 -3.84
CA ASN A 61 28.38 -9.87 -5.00
C ASN A 61 27.10 -10.63 -4.63
N PHE A 62 26.06 -10.52 -5.45
CA PHE A 62 24.95 -11.47 -5.45
C PHE A 62 24.99 -12.31 -6.73
N HIS A 63 25.08 -13.63 -6.57
CA HIS A 63 24.82 -14.59 -7.64
C HIS A 63 23.34 -15.00 -7.60
N GLU A 64 22.65 -14.90 -8.74
CA GLU A 64 21.33 -15.48 -8.93
C GLU A 64 21.42 -16.98 -9.29
N PRO A 65 20.54 -17.84 -8.76
CA PRO A 65 20.36 -19.20 -9.27
C PRO A 65 19.43 -19.19 -10.52
N PRO A 66 19.69 -20.03 -11.53
CA PRO A 66 18.94 -19.97 -12.79
C PRO A 66 17.56 -20.65 -12.71
N PHE A 67 16.52 -19.95 -13.13
CA PHE A 67 15.21 -20.55 -13.46
C PHE A 67 15.22 -21.12 -14.88
N ALA A 68 14.80 -22.36 -15.05
CA ALA A 68 14.64 -23.00 -16.36
C ALA A 68 13.28 -22.64 -16.99
N GLN A 69 13.29 -22.21 -18.25
CA GLN A 69 12.08 -22.10 -19.08
C GLN A 69 11.88 -23.36 -19.93
N PRO A 70 10.63 -23.85 -20.11
CA PRO A 70 10.35 -24.96 -21.01
C PRO A 70 10.38 -24.50 -22.48
N GLN A 71 11.04 -25.28 -23.33
CA GLN A 71 11.04 -25.07 -24.79
C GLN A 71 9.88 -25.80 -25.44
N ASN A 72 9.04 -25.08 -26.19
CA ASN A 72 8.18 -25.68 -27.21
C ASN A 72 8.96 -25.77 -28.53
N GLN A 73 9.00 -26.96 -29.13
CA GLN A 73 9.28 -27.13 -30.56
C GLN A 73 8.25 -28.08 -31.17
N GLU A 74 7.62 -27.61 -32.24
CA GLU A 74 6.75 -28.43 -33.09
C GLU A 74 7.61 -29.27 -34.04
N HIS A 75 7.22 -30.52 -34.28
CA HIS A 75 7.53 -31.22 -35.54
C HIS A 75 6.43 -32.24 -35.85
N HIS A 76 5.93 -32.21 -37.09
CA HIS A 76 5.04 -33.22 -37.66
C HIS A 76 5.81 -34.49 -38.04
N GLU A 77 5.23 -35.68 -37.85
CA GLU A 77 4.78 -36.55 -38.96
C GLU A 77 4.07 -37.86 -38.47
N ASP A 78 2.98 -38.17 -39.17
CA ASP A 78 2.30 -39.45 -39.42
C ASP A 78 1.80 -40.47 -38.34
N GLN A 79 0.69 -41.09 -38.76
CA GLN A 79 -0.22 -42.07 -38.14
C GLN A 79 0.24 -43.54 -38.35
N PRO A 80 -0.34 -44.60 -37.71
CA PRO A 80 -1.76 -44.73 -37.34
C PRO A 80 -2.16 -45.47 -36.03
N GLU A 81 -3.48 -45.46 -35.81
CA GLU A 81 -4.32 -46.25 -34.88
C GLU A 81 -3.97 -47.77 -34.78
N PRO A 82 -4.33 -48.51 -33.69
CA PRO A 82 -5.75 -48.63 -33.27
C PRO A 82 -6.12 -48.90 -31.78
N GLN A 83 -7.40 -48.59 -31.49
CA GLN A 83 -8.38 -49.33 -30.65
C GLN A 83 -8.22 -49.50 -29.11
N LYS A 84 -9.19 -48.88 -28.42
CA LYS A 84 -10.02 -49.39 -27.29
C LYS A 84 -9.48 -50.52 -26.40
N LEU A 85 -9.47 -50.27 -25.09
CA LEU A 85 -10.19 -51.14 -24.13
C LEU A 85 -10.51 -50.40 -22.82
N VAL A 86 -11.53 -50.92 -22.12
CA VAL A 86 -12.12 -50.41 -20.88
C VAL A 86 -11.73 -51.38 -19.76
N ASP A 87 -11.32 -50.92 -18.56
CA ASP A 87 -12.03 -51.28 -17.32
C ASP A 87 -11.57 -50.59 -16.03
N LYS A 88 -12.41 -50.73 -15.00
CA LYS A 88 -12.29 -50.17 -13.64
C LYS A 88 -11.42 -51.03 -12.72
N ALA A 89 -10.73 -50.40 -11.75
CA ALA A 89 -10.56 -50.95 -10.40
C ALA A 89 -10.13 -49.88 -9.37
N GLN A 90 -10.63 -49.98 -8.13
CA GLN A 90 -10.21 -49.20 -6.96
C GLN A 90 -9.06 -49.90 -6.19
N PRO A 91 -8.25 -49.17 -5.39
CA PRO A 91 -7.02 -49.70 -4.80
C PRO A 91 -7.22 -50.48 -3.48
N ARG A 92 -6.32 -51.44 -3.20
CA ARG A 92 -6.13 -52.05 -1.88
C ARG A 92 -4.81 -51.63 -1.25
N LYS A 93 -4.82 -51.36 0.06
CA LYS A 93 -3.65 -51.08 0.91
C LYS A 93 -2.92 -52.37 1.30
N VAL A 94 -1.57 -52.36 1.33
CA VAL A 94 -0.74 -53.19 2.22
C VAL A 94 0.52 -52.39 2.62
N LYS A 95 1.03 -52.60 3.85
CA LYS A 95 2.28 -52.01 4.41
C LYS A 95 3.54 -52.80 3.97
N PRO A 96 4.74 -52.21 4.01
CA PRO A 96 6.01 -52.95 4.06
C PRO A 96 6.42 -53.34 5.50
N ILE A 97 7.33 -54.31 5.60
CA ILE A 97 7.97 -54.87 6.81
C ILE A 97 9.50 -54.61 6.76
N LEU A 98 10.19 -54.67 7.90
CA LEU A 98 11.62 -54.37 8.11
C LEU A 98 12.63 -55.47 7.67
N GLY A 99 13.91 -55.06 7.54
CA GLY A 99 15.14 -55.88 7.70
C GLY A 99 15.84 -56.32 6.39
N GLN A 100 17.17 -56.59 6.28
CA GLN A 100 18.38 -56.45 7.14
C GLN A 100 19.65 -56.55 6.21
N ASP A 101 20.92 -56.18 6.51
CA ASP A 101 21.56 -55.15 7.39
C ASP A 101 23.01 -54.81 6.87
N ASP A 102 24.09 -55.37 7.46
CA ASP A 102 25.55 -55.46 7.10
C ASP A 102 26.35 -54.19 6.67
N GLU A 103 27.16 -53.52 7.53
CA GLU A 103 28.55 -53.81 8.01
C GLU A 103 29.67 -53.25 7.07
N HIS A 104 30.84 -52.70 7.47
CA HIS A 104 31.59 -52.59 8.75
C HIS A 104 32.50 -51.31 8.77
N GLU A 105 32.68 -50.75 9.98
CA GLU A 105 33.74 -49.94 10.67
C GLU A 105 35.20 -49.74 10.11
N PRO A 106 36.16 -49.00 10.78
CA PRO A 106 36.24 -48.51 12.20
C PRO A 106 36.80 -47.08 12.53
N GLU A 107 36.62 -46.70 13.81
CA GLU A 107 37.47 -45.87 14.73
C GLU A 107 37.85 -44.40 14.40
N SER A 108 37.98 -43.46 15.36
CA SER A 108 38.27 -43.61 16.80
C SER A 108 37.54 -42.65 17.78
N GLU A 109 37.53 -43.10 19.04
CA GLU A 109 37.06 -42.48 20.30
C GLU A 109 37.71 -41.11 20.66
N THR A 110 37.40 -40.37 21.76
CA THR A 110 36.82 -40.64 23.10
C THR A 110 36.35 -39.28 23.72
N GLN A 111 35.55 -39.11 24.78
CA GLN A 111 34.78 -39.98 25.69
C GLN A 111 33.70 -39.16 26.43
N ALA A 112 32.57 -39.78 26.80
CA ALA A 112 31.66 -39.28 27.85
C ALA A 112 31.03 -40.45 28.62
N LEU A 113 31.05 -40.38 29.95
CA LEU A 113 30.52 -41.36 30.92
C LEU A 113 29.96 -40.55 32.12
N GLN A 114 28.93 -40.93 32.87
CA GLN A 114 28.15 -42.18 32.95
C GLN A 114 26.72 -41.91 33.52
N GLN A 115 25.90 -42.97 33.57
CA GLN A 115 24.45 -43.03 33.91
C GLN A 115 24.19 -43.02 35.46
N PRO A 116 22.96 -43.27 36.05
CA PRO A 116 21.70 -43.75 35.47
C PRO A 116 20.33 -43.26 36.01
N VAL A 117 19.30 -43.76 35.31
CA VAL A 117 17.83 -43.69 35.40
C VAL A 117 17.20 -43.93 36.79
N ASN A 118 16.06 -43.25 37.07
CA ASN A 118 14.95 -43.87 37.81
C ASN A 118 13.56 -43.40 37.32
N LYS A 119 12.49 -44.17 37.57
CA LYS A 119 11.15 -44.07 36.95
C LYS A 119 10.14 -43.22 37.73
N ASN A 120 9.17 -42.60 37.03
CA ASN A 120 7.71 -42.50 37.29
C ASN A 120 7.08 -41.34 36.45
N PRO A 121 5.76 -41.08 36.49
CA PRO A 121 4.76 -41.74 35.65
C PRO A 121 4.02 -40.75 34.71
N ALA A 122 3.06 -41.24 33.91
CA ALA A 122 2.23 -40.40 33.06
C ALA A 122 1.31 -39.45 33.86
N VAL A 123 1.19 -38.19 33.41
CA VAL A 123 0.17 -37.23 33.88
C VAL A 123 -0.49 -36.57 32.68
N ASP A 124 -1.82 -36.55 32.73
CA ASP A 124 -2.76 -35.98 31.75
C ASP A 124 -2.68 -34.44 31.74
N THR A 125 -2.44 -33.84 30.57
CA THR A 125 -2.39 -32.37 30.40
C THR A 125 -3.57 -31.85 29.58
N LYS A 126 -4.68 -31.60 30.28
CA LYS A 126 -5.70 -30.66 29.80
C LYS A 126 -5.07 -29.27 29.68
N TYR A 127 -5.04 -28.73 28.47
CA TYR A 127 -4.78 -27.31 28.25
C TYR A 127 -5.99 -26.49 28.69
N GLU A 128 -5.90 -25.88 29.87
CA GLU A 128 -6.89 -24.94 30.37
C GLU A 128 -6.66 -23.57 29.69
N SER A 129 -7.66 -23.07 28.98
CA SER A 129 -7.56 -21.80 28.26
C SER A 129 -7.71 -20.63 29.24
N VAL A 130 -6.59 -20.00 29.59
CA VAL A 130 -6.58 -18.78 30.42
C VAL A 130 -7.16 -17.60 29.63
N GLN A 131 -8.48 -17.45 29.68
CA GLN A 131 -9.15 -16.23 29.27
C GLN A 131 -8.79 -15.10 30.23
N LEU A 132 -7.88 -14.21 29.80
CA LEU A 132 -7.64 -12.92 30.43
C LEU A 132 -8.87 -12.00 30.27
N LYS A 133 -9.88 -12.22 31.12
CA LYS A 133 -11.03 -11.32 31.27
C LYS A 133 -10.62 -10.09 32.09
N THR A 134 -10.11 -9.08 31.42
CA THR A 134 -10.12 -7.71 31.98
C THR A 134 -11.58 -7.22 32.08
N PRO A 135 -12.03 -6.73 33.25
CA PRO A 135 -13.41 -6.25 33.38
C PRO A 135 -13.66 -4.97 32.57
N ARG A 136 -14.70 -4.96 31.71
CA ARG A 136 -15.16 -3.77 30.96
C ARG A 136 -15.55 -2.57 31.84
N THR A 137 -15.71 -2.78 33.15
CA THR A 137 -16.28 -1.81 34.10
C THR A 137 -15.40 -0.62 34.46
N GLU A 138 -14.10 -0.62 34.13
CA GLU A 138 -13.25 0.57 34.31
C GLU A 138 -13.28 1.49 33.08
N ASP A 139 -13.30 0.93 31.87
CA ASP A 139 -13.48 1.70 30.63
C ASP A 139 -14.85 2.42 30.62
N GLU A 140 -15.92 1.78 31.12
CA GLU A 140 -17.24 2.42 31.32
C GLU A 140 -17.21 3.60 32.31
N LYS A 141 -16.40 3.52 33.38
CA LYS A 141 -16.24 4.62 34.35
C LYS A 141 -15.48 5.81 33.75
N LEU A 142 -14.46 5.53 32.93
CA LEU A 142 -13.71 6.56 32.21
C LEU A 142 -14.58 7.25 31.16
N ALA A 143 -15.38 6.47 30.41
CA ALA A 143 -16.38 7.00 29.47
C ALA A 143 -17.42 7.88 30.17
N THR A 144 -17.87 7.49 31.37
CA THR A 144 -18.84 8.27 32.17
C THR A 144 -18.28 9.60 32.72
N GLN A 145 -16.96 9.72 32.88
CA GLN A 145 -16.30 10.99 33.25
C GLN A 145 -16.07 11.92 32.05
N LEU A 146 -16.02 11.40 30.82
CA LEU A 146 -15.99 12.20 29.58
C LEU A 146 -17.39 12.75 29.23
N LYS A 147 -18.02 13.44 30.18
CA LYS A 147 -19.21 14.25 29.88
C LYS A 147 -18.80 15.38 28.94
N TYR A 148 -19.17 15.24 27.67
CA TYR A 148 -19.03 16.24 26.63
C TYR A 148 -19.55 17.60 27.12
N THR A 149 -18.63 18.50 27.50
CA THR A 149 -18.89 19.92 27.35
C THR A 149 -18.99 20.17 25.86
N ALA A 150 -20.21 20.46 25.39
CA ALA A 150 -20.46 20.81 24.00
C ALA A 150 -19.77 22.15 23.68
N GLN A 151 -18.48 22.08 23.37
CA GLN A 151 -17.78 23.14 22.65
C GLN A 151 -18.51 23.33 21.32
N ALA A 152 -18.69 24.57 20.90
CA ALA A 152 -19.29 24.86 19.61
C ALA A 152 -18.51 24.11 18.50
N PRO A 153 -19.18 23.57 17.46
CA PRO A 153 -18.51 22.79 16.42
C PRO A 153 -17.29 23.55 15.90
N ALA A 154 -16.12 22.91 15.94
CA ALA A 154 -14.90 23.56 15.47
C ALA A 154 -15.06 23.85 13.98
N THR A 155 -15.00 25.12 13.60
CA THR A 155 -15.16 25.51 12.20
C THR A 155 -14.00 24.97 11.39
N LYS A 156 -14.27 24.15 10.36
CA LYS A 156 -13.26 23.62 9.43
C LYS A 156 -12.28 24.73 9.01
N PRO A 157 -10.96 24.56 9.14
CA PRO A 157 -9.99 25.58 8.76
C PRO A 157 -10.17 26.00 7.30
N ASN A 158 -10.44 27.29 7.06
CA ASN A 158 -10.53 27.80 5.69
C ASN A 158 -9.12 27.91 5.09
N ARG A 159 -8.76 26.91 4.27
CA ARG A 159 -7.47 26.83 3.57
C ARG A 159 -7.56 27.15 2.08
N LYS A 160 -8.62 27.85 1.62
CA LYS A 160 -8.79 28.21 0.21
C LYS A 160 -7.59 29.02 -0.29
N GLY A 161 -6.94 28.58 -1.36
CA GLY A 161 -5.72 29.19 -1.91
C GLY A 161 -4.43 28.92 -1.12
N ALA A 162 -4.46 28.10 -0.06
CA ALA A 162 -3.23 27.60 0.57
C ALA A 162 -2.54 26.56 -0.33
N PHE A 163 -1.26 26.24 -0.04
CA PHE A 163 -0.52 25.29 -0.86
C PHE A 163 -1.20 23.90 -0.93
N TYR A 164 -1.62 23.38 0.22
CA TYR A 164 -2.59 22.29 0.30
C TYR A 164 -3.88 22.81 0.94
N GLU A 165 -4.96 22.85 0.15
CA GLU A 165 -6.32 23.18 0.64
C GLU A 165 -6.88 22.05 1.51
N ASN A 166 -6.63 20.80 1.12
CA ASN A 166 -6.98 19.61 1.89
C ASN A 166 -5.72 18.90 2.37
N ILE A 167 -5.64 18.66 3.68
CA ILE A 167 -4.60 17.87 4.35
C ILE A 167 -5.35 16.83 5.18
N PHE A 168 -5.40 15.58 4.71
CA PHE A 168 -6.14 14.50 5.35
C PHE A 168 -5.20 13.49 6.00
N VAL A 169 -5.55 12.99 7.18
CA VAL A 169 -4.84 11.87 7.83
C VAL A 169 -5.60 10.58 7.56
N HIS A 170 -4.94 9.58 6.99
CA HIS A 170 -5.54 8.27 6.76
C HIS A 170 -5.32 7.35 7.97
N PHE A 171 -6.40 6.68 8.37
CA PHE A 171 -6.42 5.58 9.31
C PHE A 171 -6.88 4.32 8.60
N ASP A 172 -5.91 3.44 8.36
CA ASP A 172 -6.17 2.03 8.16
C ASP A 172 -6.58 1.43 9.52
N LEU A 173 -7.71 0.73 9.56
CA LEU A 173 -8.26 0.11 10.77
C LEU A 173 -8.04 -1.40 10.79
N LYS A 174 -7.56 -2.02 9.70
CA LYS A 174 -7.49 -3.48 9.54
C LYS A 174 -6.55 -4.14 10.54
N GLY A 175 -6.96 -5.30 11.07
CA GLY A 175 -6.20 -6.09 12.05
C GLY A 175 -6.04 -5.49 13.46
N ALA A 176 -5.87 -4.18 13.61
CA ALA A 176 -5.61 -3.52 14.91
C ALA A 176 -6.34 -2.18 15.06
N PRO A 177 -7.68 -2.17 15.10
CA PRO A 177 -8.47 -0.96 15.28
C PRO A 177 -8.16 -0.33 16.65
N PRO A 178 -7.99 0.99 16.74
CA PRO A 178 -7.85 1.66 18.03
C PRO A 178 -9.10 1.53 18.90
N ARG A 179 -8.93 1.35 20.21
CA ARG A 179 -10.04 1.52 21.17
C ARG A 179 -10.65 2.91 21.03
N ILE A 180 -11.97 3.02 21.15
CA ILE A 180 -12.71 4.28 20.92
C ILE A 180 -12.22 5.43 21.78
N SER A 181 -11.95 5.20 23.07
CA SER A 181 -11.40 6.22 23.97
C SER A 181 -10.03 6.75 23.52
N TYR A 182 -9.19 5.91 22.90
CA TYR A 182 -7.93 6.32 22.28
C TYR A 182 -8.20 7.04 20.94
N PHE A 183 -9.08 6.51 20.09
CA PHE A 183 -9.35 7.07 18.76
C PHE A 183 -9.95 8.48 18.85
N VAL A 184 -10.90 8.71 19.75
CA VAL A 184 -11.48 10.02 20.04
C VAL A 184 -10.41 11.04 20.46
N ASN A 185 -9.39 10.61 21.23
CA ASN A 185 -8.27 11.48 21.59
C ASN A 185 -7.29 11.69 20.42
N LEU A 186 -7.09 10.69 19.57
CA LEU A 186 -6.29 10.81 18.36
C LEU A 186 -6.93 11.76 17.33
N LEU A 187 -8.25 11.71 17.15
CA LEU A 187 -9.00 12.65 16.29
C LEU A 187 -8.86 14.10 16.78
N LYS A 188 -8.93 14.34 18.09
CA LYS A 188 -8.65 15.67 18.68
C LYS A 188 -7.22 16.13 18.36
N LEU A 189 -6.24 15.23 18.42
CA LEU A 189 -4.85 15.54 18.07
C LEU A 189 -4.67 15.83 16.57
N VAL A 190 -5.35 15.09 15.69
CA VAL A 190 -5.41 15.35 14.24
C VAL A 190 -5.96 16.75 13.97
N ALA A 191 -7.11 17.10 14.55
CA ALA A 191 -7.69 18.44 14.41
C ALA A 191 -6.77 19.54 14.97
N ASN A 192 -6.21 19.35 16.17
CA ASN A 192 -5.28 20.29 16.80
C ASN A 192 -3.97 20.47 16.02
N SER A 193 -3.57 19.47 15.21
CA SER A 193 -2.42 19.59 14.32
C SER A 193 -2.69 20.42 13.06
N GLY A 194 -3.95 20.76 12.78
CA GLY A 194 -4.35 21.57 11.61
C GLY A 194 -4.71 20.77 10.36
N ALA A 195 -4.89 19.45 10.48
CA ALA A 195 -5.48 18.65 9.41
C ALA A 195 -6.94 19.09 9.14
N THR A 196 -7.37 18.98 7.89
CA THR A 196 -8.73 19.39 7.45
C THR A 196 -9.71 18.24 7.32
N GLY A 197 -9.26 17.01 7.56
CA GLY A 197 -10.07 15.80 7.41
C GLY A 197 -9.31 14.51 7.69
N ILE A 198 -10.04 13.41 7.54
CA ILE A 198 -9.58 12.04 7.75
C ILE A 198 -10.06 11.14 6.61
N LEU A 199 -9.25 10.15 6.26
CA LEU A 199 -9.63 9.01 5.42
C LEU A 199 -9.74 7.78 6.32
N LEU A 200 -10.83 7.02 6.24
CA LEU A 200 -11.09 5.86 7.09
C LEU A 200 -11.25 4.60 6.23
N GLU A 201 -10.24 3.73 6.24
CA GLU A 201 -10.30 2.40 5.60
C GLU A 201 -10.82 1.38 6.62
N TRP A 202 -12.03 0.87 6.38
CA TRP A 202 -12.80 0.13 7.39
C TRP A 202 -12.61 -1.40 7.36
N GLU A 203 -12.47 -1.98 6.17
CA GLU A 203 -12.36 -3.44 5.91
C GLU A 203 -13.18 -4.33 6.87
N GLU A 204 -12.56 -5.25 7.62
CA GLU A 204 -13.27 -6.17 8.51
C GLU A 204 -13.76 -5.53 9.82
N MET A 205 -13.39 -4.28 10.10
CA MET A 205 -13.66 -3.59 11.37
C MET A 205 -14.93 -2.74 11.36
N PHE A 206 -15.65 -2.70 10.23
CA PHE A 206 -16.98 -2.09 10.14
C PHE A 206 -18.05 -2.96 10.82
N PRO A 207 -19.12 -2.38 11.40
CA PRO A 207 -20.30 -3.08 11.91
C PRO A 207 -21.17 -3.69 10.79
N TRP A 208 -20.60 -4.56 9.94
CA TRP A 208 -21.30 -5.22 8.84
C TRP A 208 -22.56 -5.96 9.31
N LYS A 209 -23.62 -5.87 8.51
CA LYS A 209 -24.93 -6.49 8.73
C LYS A 209 -25.34 -7.41 7.58
N GLY A 210 -26.29 -8.31 7.85
CA GLY A 210 -26.85 -9.20 6.82
C GLY A 210 -25.78 -10.14 6.25
N LYS A 211 -25.71 -10.29 4.93
CA LYS A 211 -24.76 -11.22 4.29
C LYS A 211 -23.26 -10.92 4.52
N LEU A 212 -22.93 -9.71 4.98
CA LEU A 212 -21.56 -9.32 5.33
C LEU A 212 -21.23 -9.55 6.82
N GLU A 213 -22.24 -9.79 7.66
CA GLU A 213 -22.08 -9.87 9.12
C GLU A 213 -21.11 -10.96 9.59
N GLN A 214 -21.07 -12.09 8.89
CA GLN A 214 -20.18 -13.21 9.22
C GLN A 214 -18.68 -12.94 8.93
N PHE A 215 -18.36 -11.88 8.16
CA PHE A 215 -17.00 -11.56 7.73
C PHE A 215 -16.35 -10.43 8.54
N LYS A 216 -17.07 -9.78 9.47
CA LYS A 216 -16.47 -8.78 10.37
C LYS A 216 -15.59 -9.45 11.44
N SER A 217 -14.58 -8.72 11.91
CA SER A 217 -13.77 -9.14 13.04
C SER A 217 -14.60 -9.26 14.32
N THR A 218 -14.16 -10.12 15.25
CA THR A 218 -14.67 -10.11 16.64
C THR A 218 -14.34 -8.82 17.38
N ASP A 219 -13.33 -8.09 16.92
CA ASP A 219 -12.89 -6.78 17.42
C ASP A 219 -13.40 -5.61 16.56
N ALA A 220 -14.34 -5.87 15.64
CA ALA A 220 -14.98 -4.83 14.84
C ALA A 220 -15.79 -3.87 15.74
N TYR A 221 -15.85 -2.60 15.35
CA TYR A 221 -16.65 -1.60 16.04
C TYR A 221 -18.15 -1.95 15.94
N ASN A 222 -18.93 -1.57 16.97
CA ASN A 222 -20.39 -1.57 16.89
C ASN A 222 -20.94 -0.25 16.27
N ASN A 223 -22.26 -0.13 16.12
CA ASN A 223 -22.86 1.04 15.46
C ASN A 223 -22.70 2.32 16.29
N GLU A 224 -22.79 2.19 17.61
CA GLU A 224 -22.69 3.28 18.58
C GLU A 224 -21.26 3.82 18.61
N GLU A 225 -20.27 2.94 18.53
CA GLU A 225 -18.84 3.26 18.42
C GLU A 225 -18.48 3.94 17.09
N VAL A 226 -18.98 3.44 15.95
CA VAL A 226 -18.82 4.13 14.65
C VAL A 226 -19.49 5.49 14.68
N LYS A 227 -20.69 5.61 15.28
CA LYS A 227 -21.36 6.89 15.47
C LYS A 227 -20.51 7.85 16.32
N GLU A 228 -19.89 7.39 17.40
CA GLU A 228 -19.01 8.23 18.23
C GLU A 228 -17.77 8.72 17.47
N ILE A 229 -17.14 7.88 16.65
CA ILE A 229 -16.03 8.28 15.75
C ILE A 229 -16.47 9.40 14.80
N LEU A 230 -17.61 9.21 14.12
CA LEU A 230 -18.09 10.13 13.09
C LEU A 230 -18.62 11.44 13.67
N ASP A 231 -19.37 11.40 14.77
CA ASP A 231 -19.78 12.58 15.54
C ASP A 231 -18.57 13.37 16.02
N THR A 232 -17.56 12.68 16.57
CA THR A 232 -16.32 13.32 17.05
C THR A 232 -15.59 14.03 15.92
N ALA A 233 -15.38 13.36 14.79
CA ALA A 233 -14.70 13.96 13.63
C ALA A 233 -15.46 15.17 13.07
N LYS A 234 -16.80 15.06 12.92
CA LYS A 234 -17.67 16.14 12.45
C LYS A 234 -17.67 17.35 13.40
N ASN A 235 -17.75 17.12 14.71
CA ASN A 235 -17.71 18.18 15.73
C ASN A 235 -16.33 18.86 15.82
N LEU A 236 -15.26 18.16 15.43
CA LEU A 236 -13.91 18.71 15.28
C LEU A 236 -13.67 19.43 13.93
N GLY A 237 -14.69 19.54 13.06
CA GLY A 237 -14.57 20.20 11.77
C GLY A 237 -13.74 19.43 10.73
N LEU A 238 -13.47 18.14 10.99
CA LEU A 238 -12.75 17.27 10.08
C LEU A 238 -13.70 16.80 8.96
N THR A 239 -13.26 16.93 7.71
CA THR A 239 -13.93 16.27 6.59
C THR A 239 -13.73 14.76 6.70
N ILE A 240 -14.79 13.98 6.63
CA ILE A 240 -14.71 12.52 6.74
C ILE A 240 -14.77 11.94 5.32
N VAL A 241 -13.81 11.08 4.98
CA VAL A 241 -13.79 10.34 3.73
C VAL A 241 -13.76 8.84 4.07
N PRO A 242 -14.81 8.07 3.79
CA PRO A 242 -14.72 6.61 3.87
C PRO A 242 -13.89 6.05 2.71
N LEU A 243 -13.18 4.96 2.98
CA LEU A 243 -12.56 4.08 1.99
C LEU A 243 -13.17 2.68 2.12
N VAL A 244 -13.63 2.14 1.00
CA VAL A 244 -14.02 0.74 0.84
C VAL A 244 -13.22 0.15 -0.31
N GLN A 245 -12.50 -0.94 -0.06
CA GLN A 245 -11.79 -1.67 -1.13
C GLN A 245 -12.80 -2.35 -2.06
N THR A 246 -12.58 -2.23 -3.37
CA THR A 246 -13.54 -2.69 -4.39
C THR A 246 -12.95 -3.58 -5.48
N PHE A 247 -11.64 -3.83 -5.50
CA PHE A 247 -10.97 -4.54 -6.59
C PHE A 247 -9.85 -5.46 -6.09
N GLY A 248 -8.73 -4.90 -5.64
CA GLY A 248 -7.72 -5.56 -4.81
C GLY A 248 -8.02 -5.37 -3.32
N HIS A 249 -7.11 -5.84 -2.46
CA HIS A 249 -7.21 -5.76 -0.99
C HIS A 249 -8.55 -6.26 -0.41
N LEU A 250 -9.10 -7.31 -1.02
CA LEU A 250 -10.37 -7.95 -0.61
C LEU A 250 -10.17 -9.23 0.22
N GLU A 251 -8.96 -9.51 0.70
CA GLU A 251 -8.65 -10.67 1.56
C GLU A 251 -9.53 -10.69 2.81
N TRP A 252 -9.96 -9.53 3.30
CA TRP A 252 -10.86 -9.40 4.45
C TRP A 252 -12.09 -10.28 4.36
N ILE A 253 -12.63 -10.46 3.13
CA ILE A 253 -13.78 -11.30 2.81
C ILE A 253 -13.40 -12.53 1.96
N LEU A 254 -12.46 -12.41 1.02
CA LEU A 254 -12.11 -13.48 0.08
C LEU A 254 -11.24 -14.59 0.71
N LYS A 255 -10.65 -14.40 1.90
CA LYS A 255 -9.91 -15.46 2.61
C LYS A 255 -10.79 -16.63 3.07
N PHE A 256 -12.09 -16.41 3.22
CA PHE A 256 -13.06 -17.43 3.63
C PHE A 256 -13.37 -18.42 2.49
N GLU A 257 -13.60 -19.70 2.80
CA GLU A 257 -13.72 -20.77 1.80
C GLU A 257 -15.01 -20.64 0.97
N GLU A 258 -16.11 -20.20 1.59
CA GLU A 258 -17.37 -19.90 0.91
C GLU A 258 -17.27 -18.73 -0.08
N MET A 259 -16.27 -17.85 0.11
CA MET A 259 -15.98 -16.72 -0.77
C MET A 259 -14.93 -17.04 -1.83
N ARG A 260 -14.21 -18.16 -1.71
CA ARG A 260 -13.15 -18.61 -2.62
C ARG A 260 -13.61 -18.67 -4.08
N LYS A 261 -14.86 -19.11 -4.32
CA LYS A 261 -15.47 -19.17 -5.67
C LYS A 261 -15.57 -17.81 -6.40
N TYR A 262 -15.43 -16.70 -5.69
CA TYR A 262 -15.44 -15.34 -6.27
C TYR A 262 -14.04 -14.73 -6.41
N ARG A 263 -12.96 -15.44 -6.05
CA ARG A 263 -11.59 -14.95 -6.31
C ARG A 263 -11.33 -14.92 -7.81
N GLU A 264 -10.55 -13.94 -8.27
CA GLU A 264 -10.10 -13.94 -9.65
C GLU A 264 -9.07 -15.08 -9.89
N ASN A 265 -8.11 -15.23 -8.99
CA ASN A 265 -7.18 -16.37 -8.95
C ASN A 265 -7.40 -17.18 -7.67
N ASP A 266 -7.69 -18.47 -7.79
CA ASP A 266 -8.03 -19.36 -6.67
C ASP A 266 -6.97 -19.37 -5.56
N ALA A 267 -5.69 -19.27 -5.95
CA ALA A 267 -4.55 -19.27 -5.05
C ALA A 267 -4.43 -18.00 -4.18
N TYR A 268 -5.02 -16.88 -4.61
CA TYR A 268 -4.79 -15.56 -4.00
C TYR A 268 -6.10 -14.90 -3.58
N PRO A 269 -6.35 -14.69 -2.27
CA PRO A 269 -7.57 -14.06 -1.78
C PRO A 269 -7.61 -12.53 -1.98
N GLN A 270 -6.72 -11.92 -2.78
CA GLN A 270 -6.62 -10.46 -2.89
C GLN A 270 -7.64 -9.82 -3.83
N VAL A 271 -7.91 -10.45 -4.98
CA VAL A 271 -8.65 -9.84 -6.10
C VAL A 271 -9.95 -10.58 -6.35
N ILE A 272 -11.06 -9.83 -6.48
CA ILE A 272 -12.36 -10.39 -6.82
C ILE A 272 -12.52 -10.60 -8.34
N CYS A 273 -13.19 -11.70 -8.71
CA CYS A 273 -13.52 -12.06 -10.08
C CYS A 273 -14.44 -11.01 -10.71
N LEU A 274 -13.89 -10.09 -11.51
CA LEU A 274 -14.64 -8.93 -12.02
C LEU A 274 -15.78 -9.27 -12.98
N GLY A 275 -15.76 -10.45 -13.61
CA GLY A 275 -16.91 -10.94 -14.39
C GLY A 275 -18.02 -11.58 -13.56
N ASP A 276 -17.88 -11.67 -12.23
CA ASP A 276 -18.86 -12.32 -11.36
C ASP A 276 -19.80 -11.33 -10.66
N ASP A 277 -20.98 -11.11 -11.25
CA ASP A 277 -22.01 -10.25 -10.68
C ASP A 277 -22.49 -10.68 -9.27
N GLU A 278 -22.45 -11.98 -8.94
CA GLU A 278 -22.81 -12.50 -7.61
C GLU A 278 -21.73 -12.14 -6.58
N GLY A 279 -20.45 -12.24 -6.97
CA GLY A 279 -19.31 -11.81 -6.17
C GLY A 279 -19.29 -10.29 -5.98
N LEU A 280 -19.39 -9.53 -7.06
CA LEU A 280 -19.45 -8.06 -7.04
C LEU A 280 -20.64 -7.53 -6.24
N GLU A 281 -21.70 -8.30 -6.04
CA GLU A 281 -22.81 -7.91 -5.18
C GLU A 281 -22.38 -7.81 -3.69
N TYR A 282 -21.33 -8.50 -3.25
CA TYR A 282 -20.75 -8.29 -1.90
C TYR A 282 -20.02 -6.95 -1.80
N VAL A 283 -19.28 -6.55 -2.83
CA VAL A 283 -18.63 -5.22 -2.92
C VAL A 283 -19.68 -4.10 -2.97
N ARG A 284 -20.73 -4.25 -3.79
CA ARG A 284 -21.85 -3.30 -3.85
C ARG A 284 -22.58 -3.18 -2.51
N GLU A 285 -22.73 -4.27 -1.77
CA GLU A 285 -23.32 -4.23 -0.42
C GLU A 285 -22.42 -3.53 0.60
N ALA A 286 -21.10 -3.74 0.54
CA ALA A 286 -20.14 -3.05 1.41
C ALA A 286 -20.20 -1.52 1.17
N LEU A 287 -20.21 -1.11 -0.11
CA LEU A 287 -20.40 0.29 -0.50
C LEU A 287 -21.72 0.86 0.03
N ARG A 288 -22.86 0.16 -0.13
CA ARG A 288 -24.16 0.61 0.41
C ARG A 288 -24.10 0.84 1.92
N GLN A 289 -23.63 -0.12 2.70
CA GLN A 289 -23.65 -0.02 4.17
C GLN A 289 -22.74 1.10 4.68
N VAL A 290 -21.56 1.32 4.08
CA VAL A 290 -20.68 2.44 4.47
C VAL A 290 -21.27 3.79 4.07
N ILE A 291 -21.80 3.92 2.85
CA ILE A 291 -22.46 5.16 2.38
C ILE A 291 -23.66 5.52 3.26
N GLU A 292 -24.50 4.53 3.60
CA GLU A 292 -25.70 4.72 4.42
C GLU A 292 -25.35 5.30 5.80
N VAL A 293 -24.25 4.86 6.41
CA VAL A 293 -23.78 5.36 7.70
C VAL A 293 -23.10 6.73 7.58
N HIS A 294 -22.38 7.02 6.48
CA HIS A 294 -21.57 8.24 6.36
C HIS A 294 -22.32 9.44 5.76
N LYS A 295 -23.40 9.24 5.00
CA LYS A 295 -24.13 10.33 4.30
C LYS A 295 -24.60 11.46 5.24
N ASP A 296 -25.01 11.13 6.46
CA ASP A 296 -25.49 12.09 7.47
C ASP A 296 -24.36 12.98 8.05
N TYR A 297 -23.10 12.63 7.79
CA TYR A 297 -21.91 13.40 8.18
C TYR A 297 -21.36 14.25 7.02
N GLY A 298 -21.90 14.07 5.81
CA GLY A 298 -21.47 14.73 4.58
C GLY A 298 -20.42 13.90 3.84
N LEU A 299 -20.67 13.65 2.54
CA LEU A 299 -19.81 12.86 1.66
C LEU A 299 -19.29 13.70 0.47
N PRO A 300 -18.40 14.70 0.69
CA PRO A 300 -17.78 15.43 -0.41
C PRO A 300 -16.79 14.55 -1.21
N PHE A 301 -16.22 13.54 -0.55
CA PHE A 301 -15.34 12.54 -1.17
C PHE A 301 -15.73 11.14 -0.72
N PHE A 302 -15.53 10.15 -1.58
CA PHE A 302 -15.65 8.72 -1.25
C PHE A 302 -14.53 7.94 -1.96
N HIS A 303 -13.75 7.12 -1.24
CA HIS A 303 -12.63 6.39 -1.82
C HIS A 303 -13.00 4.93 -2.10
N ILE A 304 -12.81 4.46 -3.34
CA ILE A 304 -13.14 3.08 -3.78
C ILE A 304 -11.94 2.12 -3.76
N GLY A 305 -10.81 2.60 -3.23
CA GLY A 305 -9.57 1.84 -3.08
C GLY A 305 -8.95 1.54 -4.45
N ALA A 306 -8.88 0.26 -4.79
CA ALA A 306 -8.54 -0.28 -6.11
C ALA A 306 -7.05 -0.17 -6.52
N ASP A 307 -6.19 -0.21 -5.51
CA ASP A 307 -4.76 -0.47 -5.57
C ASP A 307 -4.42 -1.97 -5.75
N GLU A 308 -3.23 -2.22 -6.29
CA GLU A 308 -2.48 -3.50 -6.25
C GLU A 308 -3.21 -4.75 -6.77
N ALA A 309 -4.25 -4.58 -7.59
CA ALA A 309 -5.07 -5.66 -8.14
C ALA A 309 -4.41 -6.38 -9.34
N PHE A 310 -3.19 -6.89 -9.18
CA PHE A 310 -2.35 -7.36 -10.29
C PHE A 310 -2.85 -8.65 -10.98
N GLU A 311 -3.43 -9.58 -10.23
CA GLU A 311 -3.87 -10.91 -10.73
C GLU A 311 -5.28 -10.90 -11.40
N PHE A 312 -5.69 -9.76 -11.95
CA PHE A 312 -7.03 -9.57 -12.54
C PHE A 312 -7.23 -10.23 -13.92
N GLY A 313 -8.49 -10.46 -14.31
CA GLY A 313 -8.88 -10.93 -15.65
C GLY A 313 -8.50 -12.37 -16.01
N VAL A 314 -8.32 -13.25 -15.02
CA VAL A 314 -7.98 -14.67 -15.20
C VAL A 314 -9.09 -15.66 -14.82
N CYS A 315 -10.11 -15.31 -14.02
CA CYS A 315 -11.23 -16.20 -13.71
C CYS A 315 -12.10 -16.46 -14.95
N GLU A 316 -12.87 -17.55 -14.96
CA GLU A 316 -13.66 -17.93 -16.13
C GLU A 316 -14.67 -16.85 -16.55
N LYS A 317 -15.39 -16.27 -15.58
CA LYS A 317 -16.39 -15.23 -15.83
C LYS A 317 -15.74 -13.93 -16.37
N SER A 318 -14.63 -13.47 -15.79
CA SER A 318 -13.87 -12.33 -16.34
C SER A 318 -13.38 -12.58 -17.76
N ARG A 319 -12.83 -13.77 -18.06
CA ARG A 319 -12.43 -14.15 -19.41
C ARG A 319 -13.61 -14.19 -20.38
N ALA A 320 -14.79 -14.62 -19.94
CA ALA A 320 -16.02 -14.59 -20.73
C ALA A 320 -16.49 -13.14 -21.00
N TRP A 321 -16.49 -12.29 -19.98
CA TRP A 321 -16.80 -10.86 -20.11
C TRP A 321 -15.86 -10.17 -21.10
N ILE A 322 -14.55 -10.42 -21.00
CA ILE A 322 -13.54 -9.87 -21.92
C ILE A 322 -13.84 -10.28 -23.37
N ARG A 323 -14.12 -11.56 -23.64
CA ARG A 323 -14.46 -12.04 -25.00
C ARG A 323 -15.73 -11.41 -25.58
N GLN A 324 -16.67 -10.99 -24.73
CA GLN A 324 -17.95 -10.42 -25.14
C GLN A 324 -17.92 -8.89 -25.28
N ASN A 325 -17.16 -8.20 -24.43
CA ASN A 325 -17.26 -6.73 -24.28
C ASN A 325 -15.97 -5.96 -24.61
N ALA A 326 -14.79 -6.60 -24.50
CA ALA A 326 -13.49 -5.94 -24.68
C ALA A 326 -12.92 -6.19 -26.07
N SER A 327 -13.47 -5.52 -27.09
CA SER A 327 -12.94 -5.53 -28.46
C SER A 327 -11.50 -5.01 -28.56
N GLU A 328 -11.13 -4.12 -27.65
CA GLU A 328 -9.79 -3.56 -27.47
C GLU A 328 -9.42 -3.60 -25.98
N GLY A 329 -8.12 -3.50 -25.66
CA GLY A 329 -7.60 -3.41 -24.28
C GLY A 329 -7.70 -4.66 -23.41
N GLY A 330 -8.54 -5.64 -23.77
CA GLY A 330 -8.64 -6.93 -23.10
C GLY A 330 -8.91 -6.80 -21.60
N LYS A 331 -7.97 -7.27 -20.76
CA LYS A 331 -8.04 -7.14 -19.30
C LYS A 331 -8.19 -5.69 -18.85
N GLN A 332 -7.45 -4.74 -19.44
CA GLN A 332 -7.49 -3.33 -19.02
C GLN A 332 -8.90 -2.73 -19.18
N THR A 333 -9.61 -3.09 -20.26
CA THR A 333 -10.99 -2.68 -20.49
C THR A 333 -11.96 -3.23 -19.43
N LEU A 334 -11.74 -4.47 -18.95
CA LEU A 334 -12.49 -5.03 -17.83
C LEU A 334 -12.26 -4.23 -16.53
N ALA A 335 -11.01 -3.95 -16.17
CA ALA A 335 -10.68 -3.19 -14.95
C ALA A 335 -11.18 -1.74 -15.01
N LEU A 336 -10.98 -1.04 -16.14
CA LEU A 336 -11.46 0.33 -16.32
C LEU A 336 -13.00 0.40 -16.33
N ASN A 337 -13.68 -0.60 -16.90
CA ASN A 337 -15.13 -0.70 -16.83
C ASN A 337 -15.60 -0.95 -15.39
N HIS A 338 -14.93 -1.80 -14.62
CA HIS A 338 -15.22 -2.02 -13.21
C HIS A 338 -15.08 -0.74 -12.38
N LEU A 339 -13.97 0.01 -12.54
CA LEU A 339 -13.78 1.31 -11.88
C LEU A 339 -14.88 2.30 -12.25
N LYS A 340 -15.24 2.38 -13.55
CA LYS A 340 -16.33 3.22 -14.03
C LYS A 340 -17.66 2.86 -13.36
N VAL A 341 -18.09 1.61 -13.46
CA VAL A 341 -19.38 1.13 -12.92
C VAL A 341 -19.44 1.29 -11.40
N THR A 342 -18.32 1.06 -10.71
CA THR A 342 -18.21 1.28 -9.26
C THR A 342 -18.35 2.75 -8.89
N ALA A 343 -17.70 3.66 -9.62
CA ALA A 343 -17.84 5.11 -9.40
C ALA A 343 -19.25 5.64 -9.74
N GLU A 344 -19.86 5.14 -10.82
CA GLU A 344 -21.25 5.44 -11.18
C GLU A 344 -22.23 4.92 -10.11
N PHE A 345 -21.99 3.73 -9.55
CA PHE A 345 -22.77 3.17 -8.45
C PHE A 345 -22.67 4.00 -7.17
N VAL A 346 -21.45 4.41 -6.75
CA VAL A 346 -21.27 5.33 -5.61
C VAL A 346 -22.04 6.63 -5.84
N LYS A 347 -21.87 7.27 -7.02
CA LYS A 347 -22.60 8.50 -7.38
C LYS A 347 -24.12 8.32 -7.44
N SER A 348 -24.63 7.13 -7.76
CA SER A 348 -26.07 6.83 -7.71
C SER A 348 -26.64 6.85 -6.29
N LEU A 349 -25.82 6.55 -5.28
CA LEU A 349 -26.20 6.49 -3.86
C LEU A 349 -25.94 7.82 -3.13
N THR A 350 -24.92 8.57 -3.54
CA THR A 350 -24.46 9.80 -2.87
C THR A 350 -24.86 11.09 -3.60
N GLY A 351 -25.20 11.02 -4.88
CA GLY A 351 -25.37 12.18 -5.76
C GLY A 351 -24.09 12.57 -6.51
N GLN A 352 -24.23 13.49 -7.48
CA GLN A 352 -23.14 13.86 -8.38
C GLN A 352 -22.05 14.71 -7.72
N GLU A 353 -22.38 15.45 -6.67
CA GLU A 353 -21.46 16.33 -5.91
C GLU A 353 -20.37 15.56 -5.15
N THR A 354 -20.56 14.26 -4.89
CA THR A 354 -19.53 13.42 -4.28
C THR A 354 -18.45 13.10 -5.32
N THR A 355 -17.24 13.57 -5.07
CA THR A 355 -16.05 13.16 -5.83
C THR A 355 -15.65 11.75 -5.44
N VAL A 356 -15.50 10.85 -6.41
CA VAL A 356 -14.98 9.50 -6.17
C VAL A 356 -13.46 9.53 -6.29
N LEU A 357 -12.77 8.92 -5.34
CA LEU A 357 -11.32 8.80 -5.28
C LEU A 357 -10.90 7.34 -5.49
N ALA A 358 -9.78 7.10 -6.17
CA ALA A 358 -9.15 5.79 -6.28
C ALA A 358 -7.63 5.92 -6.24
N TRP A 359 -6.93 4.87 -5.82
CA TRP A 359 -5.47 4.86 -5.87
C TRP A 359 -4.97 4.79 -7.33
N HIS A 360 -3.84 5.46 -7.59
CA HIS A 360 -3.37 5.71 -8.96
C HIS A 360 -2.66 4.55 -9.67
N ASP A 361 -2.20 3.54 -8.92
CA ASP A 361 -1.13 2.63 -9.33
C ASP A 361 -1.57 1.70 -10.48
N MET A 362 -2.79 1.18 -10.41
CA MET A 362 -3.39 0.45 -11.55
C MET A 362 -3.66 1.39 -12.74
N LEU A 363 -4.04 2.66 -12.49
CA LEU A 363 -4.44 3.61 -13.54
C LEU A 363 -3.28 4.12 -14.40
N LYS A 364 -2.08 4.30 -13.83
CA LYS A 364 -0.91 4.84 -14.57
C LYS A 364 -0.37 3.89 -15.65
N ASP A 365 -0.62 2.59 -15.51
CA ASP A 365 -0.12 1.54 -16.42
C ASP A 365 -1.19 1.10 -17.44
N PHE A 366 -2.40 1.66 -17.38
CA PHE A 366 -3.47 1.42 -18.34
C PHE A 366 -3.39 2.37 -19.54
N GLN A 367 -3.82 1.89 -20.71
CA GLN A 367 -3.75 2.66 -21.96
C GLN A 367 -4.59 3.95 -21.87
N SER A 368 -3.93 5.11 -21.97
CA SER A 368 -4.55 6.45 -21.95
C SER A 368 -5.82 6.55 -22.82
N GLN A 369 -5.81 5.99 -24.03
CA GLN A 369 -6.97 6.03 -24.93
C GLN A 369 -8.21 5.28 -24.39
N LEU A 370 -8.03 4.18 -23.63
CA LEU A 370 -9.15 3.45 -23.01
C LEU A 370 -9.77 4.27 -21.88
N ILE A 371 -8.93 4.88 -21.03
CA ILE A 371 -9.33 5.79 -19.95
C ILE A 371 -10.16 6.96 -20.53
N LYS A 372 -9.67 7.54 -21.63
CA LYS A 372 -10.31 8.62 -22.37
C LYS A 372 -11.66 8.23 -22.96
N ASN A 373 -11.73 7.06 -23.63
CA ASN A 373 -12.95 6.54 -24.23
C ASN A 373 -14.05 6.30 -23.19
N LEU A 374 -13.67 5.79 -22.01
CA LEU A 374 -14.58 5.57 -20.88
C LEU A 374 -14.91 6.85 -20.08
N LYS A 375 -14.23 7.96 -20.38
CA LYS A 375 -14.33 9.25 -19.67
C LYS A 375 -14.04 9.15 -18.17
N LEU A 376 -13.15 8.24 -17.76
CA LEU A 376 -12.98 7.89 -16.35
C LEU A 376 -12.57 9.10 -15.46
N GLY A 377 -11.80 10.04 -16.01
CA GLY A 377 -11.42 11.28 -15.32
C GLY A 377 -12.56 12.31 -15.12
N THR A 378 -13.79 12.04 -15.58
CA THR A 378 -14.98 12.78 -15.15
C THR A 378 -15.72 12.11 -13.98
N LEU A 379 -15.30 10.91 -13.59
CA LEU A 379 -15.93 10.10 -12.55
C LEU A 379 -15.05 9.94 -11.32
N VAL A 380 -13.73 9.79 -11.51
CA VAL A 380 -12.74 9.46 -10.48
C VAL A 380 -11.56 10.45 -10.51
N GLU A 381 -11.12 10.92 -9.34
CA GLU A 381 -9.84 11.61 -9.14
C GLU A 381 -8.78 10.63 -8.60
N PRO A 382 -7.62 10.47 -9.27
CA PRO A 382 -6.55 9.61 -8.77
C PRO A 382 -5.85 10.20 -7.53
N VAL A 383 -5.61 9.32 -6.56
CA VAL A 383 -4.73 9.57 -5.41
C VAL A 383 -3.38 8.94 -5.68
N VAL A 384 -2.39 9.77 -5.96
CA VAL A 384 -1.04 9.35 -6.34
C VAL A 384 -0.23 9.10 -5.08
N TRP A 385 0.13 7.83 -4.84
CA TRP A 385 0.92 7.41 -3.69
C TRP A 385 2.32 6.97 -4.10
N ASP A 386 3.30 7.37 -3.29
CA ASP A 386 4.68 6.92 -3.37
C ASP A 386 5.31 7.26 -2.03
N TYR A 387 5.85 6.24 -1.36
CA TYR A 387 6.39 6.35 -0.01
C TYR A 387 7.93 6.44 0.01
N SER A 388 8.58 6.33 -1.16
CA SER A 388 10.03 6.49 -1.28
C SER A 388 10.46 7.94 -1.01
N GLU A 389 11.70 8.12 -0.56
CA GLU A 389 12.25 9.44 -0.21
C GLU A 389 12.42 10.38 -1.42
N ASN A 390 12.33 9.85 -2.66
CA ASN A 390 12.56 10.60 -3.89
C ASN A 390 11.43 10.43 -4.94
N ILE A 391 10.28 9.84 -4.58
CA ILE A 391 9.12 9.64 -5.47
C ILE A 391 9.49 8.84 -6.74
N VAL A 392 10.19 7.71 -6.54
CA VAL A 392 10.85 6.94 -7.61
C VAL A 392 9.89 6.18 -8.53
N THR A 393 8.66 5.89 -8.08
CA THR A 393 7.64 5.14 -8.84
C THR A 393 6.77 6.02 -9.73
N MET A 394 6.93 7.34 -9.62
CA MET A 394 6.19 8.37 -10.34
C MET A 394 7.14 9.38 -11.03
N PRO A 395 7.87 8.96 -12.08
CA PRO A 395 8.68 9.87 -12.88
C PRO A 395 7.81 10.90 -13.63
N ASP A 396 8.45 11.94 -14.18
CA ASP A 396 7.79 13.05 -14.86
C ASP A 396 6.82 12.60 -15.97
N TYR A 397 7.19 11.55 -16.71
CA TYR A 397 6.35 10.93 -17.75
C TYR A 397 5.03 10.38 -17.19
N SER A 398 5.05 9.67 -16.06
CA SER A 398 3.84 9.10 -15.45
C SER A 398 2.87 10.19 -14.96
N PHE A 399 3.38 11.31 -14.45
CA PHE A 399 2.54 12.49 -14.19
C PHE A 399 1.91 13.08 -15.46
N SER A 400 2.65 13.10 -16.58
CA SER A 400 2.12 13.57 -17.87
C SER A 400 1.02 12.64 -18.39
N VAL A 401 1.19 11.31 -18.31
CA VAL A 401 0.17 10.32 -18.73
C VAL A 401 -1.12 10.44 -17.89
N LEU A 402 -1.00 10.63 -16.57
CA LEU A 402 -2.18 10.89 -15.74
C LEU A 402 -2.88 12.20 -16.15
N ALA A 403 -2.12 13.27 -16.40
CA ALA A 403 -2.66 14.58 -16.78
C ALA A 403 -3.41 14.58 -18.14
N GLU A 404 -3.15 13.62 -19.04
CA GLU A 404 -3.91 13.48 -20.30
C GLU A 404 -5.40 13.17 -20.08
N ASN A 405 -5.75 12.53 -18.95
CA ASN A 405 -7.08 12.01 -18.68
C ASN A 405 -7.71 12.55 -17.40
N PHE A 406 -6.89 12.85 -16.38
CA PHE A 406 -7.33 13.23 -15.04
C PHE A 406 -6.94 14.70 -14.77
N PRO A 407 -7.90 15.65 -14.86
CA PRO A 407 -7.60 17.07 -14.66
C PRO A 407 -7.31 17.43 -13.20
N THR A 408 -7.71 16.58 -12.26
CA THR A 408 -7.47 16.74 -10.82
C THR A 408 -6.79 15.49 -10.26
N ILE A 409 -5.79 15.69 -9.40
CA ILE A 409 -5.12 14.62 -8.64
C ILE A 409 -4.90 15.00 -7.18
N TRP A 410 -4.60 14.00 -6.35
CA TRP A 410 -4.12 14.13 -4.98
C TRP A 410 -2.70 13.56 -4.82
N ALA A 411 -1.97 14.06 -3.82
CA ALA A 411 -0.75 13.41 -3.30
C ALA A 411 -1.11 12.45 -2.16
N SER A 412 -0.29 11.42 -1.98
CA SER A 412 -0.32 10.54 -0.81
C SER A 412 1.10 10.26 -0.30
N SER A 413 1.43 10.85 0.84
CA SER A 413 2.63 10.54 1.63
C SER A 413 2.28 9.58 2.77
N ALA A 414 3.25 9.14 3.57
CA ALA A 414 3.01 8.30 4.74
C ALA A 414 3.53 8.91 6.04
N TYR A 415 2.96 8.48 7.17
CA TYR A 415 3.46 8.72 8.52
C TYR A 415 3.80 7.43 9.29
N LYS A 416 3.29 6.27 8.87
CA LYS A 416 3.65 4.93 9.36
C LYS A 416 3.28 3.85 8.34
N GLY A 417 3.81 2.64 8.52
CA GLY A 417 3.33 1.40 7.91
C GLY A 417 3.79 1.15 6.48
N ALA A 418 4.59 2.03 5.89
CA ALA A 418 4.93 2.03 4.46
C ALA A 418 6.43 1.82 4.16
N ASN A 419 7.23 1.44 5.17
CA ASN A 419 8.65 1.18 5.02
C ASN A 419 8.91 -0.26 4.51
N PHE A 420 8.59 -1.27 5.34
CA PHE A 420 8.65 -2.68 4.94
C PHE A 420 7.69 -3.55 5.79
N PRO A 421 7.27 -4.74 5.29
CA PRO A 421 6.39 -5.65 6.02
C PRO A 421 6.95 -6.06 7.39
N GLY A 422 6.13 -5.96 8.43
CA GLY A 422 6.51 -6.32 9.81
C GLY A 422 7.52 -5.38 10.49
N ALA A 423 7.72 -4.16 9.96
CA ALA A 423 8.54 -3.13 10.61
C ALA A 423 8.06 -2.85 12.05
N LYS A 424 8.93 -3.09 13.04
CA LYS A 424 8.59 -2.94 14.47
C LYS A 424 8.78 -1.52 15.00
N TYR A 425 9.81 -0.84 14.49
CA TYR A 425 10.19 0.52 14.87
C TYR A 425 9.90 1.48 13.73
N ILE A 426 9.53 2.71 14.08
CA ILE A 426 9.20 3.75 13.11
C ILE A 426 10.43 4.55 12.67
N ASP A 427 10.63 4.68 11.36
CA ASP A 427 11.60 5.64 10.81
C ASP A 427 10.91 6.98 10.50
N ILE A 428 10.89 7.87 11.49
CA ILE A 428 10.28 9.20 11.34
C ILE A 428 11.04 10.06 10.31
N ARG A 429 12.35 9.83 10.11
CA ARG A 429 13.18 10.59 9.17
C ARG A 429 12.87 10.20 7.73
N HIS A 430 12.61 8.93 7.48
CA HIS A 430 12.12 8.43 6.20
C HIS A 430 10.81 9.14 5.79
N TYR A 431 9.79 9.09 6.66
CA TYR A 431 8.49 9.75 6.41
C TYR A 431 8.60 11.27 6.27
N GLU A 432 9.42 11.93 7.11
CA GLU A 432 9.73 13.36 7.00
C GLU A 432 10.37 13.71 5.64
N THR A 433 11.22 12.82 5.11
CA THR A 433 11.87 13.02 3.80
C THR A 433 10.88 12.80 2.65
N ASN A 434 10.11 11.70 2.67
CA ASN A 434 9.05 11.43 1.70
C ASN A 434 8.03 12.58 1.58
N ASN A 435 7.55 13.10 2.71
CA ASN A 435 6.53 14.16 2.71
C ASN A 435 7.08 15.50 2.15
N ARG A 436 8.38 15.80 2.38
CA ARG A 436 9.05 16.95 1.74
C ARG A 436 9.29 16.73 0.24
N ALA A 437 9.55 15.50 -0.17
CA ALA A 437 9.62 15.15 -1.59
C ALA A 437 8.26 15.43 -2.24
N TRP A 438 7.14 15.08 -1.61
CA TRP A 438 5.79 15.44 -2.06
C TRP A 438 5.53 16.95 -2.18
N VAL A 439 6.02 17.78 -1.25
CA VAL A 439 5.96 19.26 -1.37
C VAL A 439 6.71 19.74 -2.62
N THR A 440 7.88 19.14 -2.90
CA THR A 440 8.72 19.47 -4.06
C THR A 440 8.06 19.01 -5.37
N THR A 441 7.56 17.76 -5.39
CA THR A 441 6.84 17.15 -6.52
C THR A 441 5.58 17.92 -6.86
N LYS A 442 4.77 18.33 -5.89
CA LYS A 442 3.63 19.22 -6.18
C LYS A 442 4.10 20.54 -6.78
N SER A 443 5.18 21.13 -6.27
CA SER A 443 5.70 22.41 -6.78
C SER A 443 6.09 22.35 -8.25
N THR A 444 6.66 21.23 -8.71
CA THR A 444 7.08 21.00 -10.11
C THR A 444 5.94 20.48 -11.00
N GLN A 445 5.14 19.52 -10.53
CA GLN A 445 4.16 18.80 -11.35
C GLN A 445 2.78 19.47 -11.42
N GLN A 446 2.37 20.29 -10.45
CA GLN A 446 1.00 20.84 -10.38
C GLN A 446 0.54 21.61 -11.64
N ARG A 447 1.47 22.15 -12.43
CA ARG A 447 1.16 22.87 -13.69
C ARG A 447 0.61 21.98 -14.81
N LYS A 448 0.78 20.66 -14.71
CA LYS A 448 0.20 19.68 -15.65
C LYS A 448 -1.30 19.46 -15.42
N PHE A 449 -1.78 19.78 -14.23
CA PHE A 449 -3.14 19.49 -13.79
C PHE A 449 -3.97 20.79 -13.69
N SER A 450 -5.28 20.69 -13.86
CA SER A 450 -6.20 21.80 -13.58
C SER A 450 -6.29 22.06 -12.08
N LYS A 451 -6.19 21.01 -11.25
CA LYS A 451 -6.11 21.15 -9.80
C LYS A 451 -5.27 20.06 -9.14
N PHE A 452 -4.51 20.45 -8.12
CA PHE A 452 -3.86 19.53 -7.19
C PHE A 452 -4.62 19.65 -5.85
N GLN A 453 -5.53 18.71 -5.60
CA GLN A 453 -6.65 18.89 -4.66
C GLN A 453 -6.24 18.87 -3.19
N GLY A 454 -5.18 18.15 -2.85
CA GLY A 454 -4.69 18.03 -1.48
C GLY A 454 -3.56 17.01 -1.33
N ILE A 455 -3.28 16.68 -0.07
CA ILE A 455 -2.43 15.56 0.32
C ILE A 455 -3.16 14.69 1.36
N ILE A 456 -3.06 13.38 1.18
CA ILE A 456 -3.45 12.38 2.18
C ILE A 456 -2.16 11.87 2.82
N ILE A 457 -2.13 11.73 4.13
CA ILE A 457 -0.94 11.29 4.88
C ILE A 457 -1.30 9.94 5.51
N THR A 458 -0.70 8.87 5.01
CA THR A 458 -1.15 7.49 5.24
C THR A 458 -0.49 6.78 6.42
N GLY A 459 -1.27 5.95 7.09
CA GLY A 459 -0.81 5.14 8.20
C GLY A 459 -1.38 3.74 8.16
N TRP A 460 -0.70 2.86 7.44
CA TRP A 460 -1.08 1.46 7.19
C TRP A 460 -0.80 0.58 8.41
N GLN A 461 -1.68 -0.37 8.74
CA GLN A 461 -1.49 -1.29 9.87
C GLN A 461 -0.71 -2.53 9.50
N ARG A 462 -0.89 -3.02 8.28
CA ARG A 462 -0.25 -4.20 7.68
C ARG A 462 -0.39 -4.14 6.16
N TYR A 463 0.45 -4.89 5.44
CA TYR A 463 0.45 -4.88 3.97
C TYR A 463 -0.76 -5.62 3.38
N ASP A 464 -1.16 -6.73 4.00
CA ASP A 464 -2.32 -7.53 3.61
C ASP A 464 -2.92 -8.22 4.87
N HIS A 465 -4.01 -8.97 4.73
CA HIS A 465 -4.67 -9.64 5.86
C HIS A 465 -3.92 -10.79 6.54
N LEU A 466 -2.97 -11.38 5.84
CA LEU A 466 -2.18 -12.53 6.24
C LEU A 466 -0.84 -12.07 6.84
N ALA A 467 -0.42 -10.83 6.54
CA ALA A 467 0.74 -10.16 7.12
C ALA A 467 0.55 -9.75 8.59
N GLY A 468 1.66 -9.71 9.32
CA GLY A 468 1.73 -9.12 10.66
C GLY A 468 1.69 -7.59 10.63
N LEU A 469 1.37 -6.99 11.78
CA LEU A 469 1.30 -5.53 11.94
C LEU A 469 2.68 -4.86 11.75
N CYS A 470 2.67 -3.63 11.22
CA CYS A 470 3.81 -2.73 11.13
C CYS A 470 3.55 -1.39 11.88
N GLU A 471 4.59 -0.87 12.53
CA GLU A 471 4.71 0.48 13.10
C GLU A 471 3.43 0.97 13.82
N ILE A 472 3.10 0.40 14.98
CA ILE A 472 1.82 0.63 15.68
C ILE A 472 1.49 2.13 15.91
N LEU A 473 0.18 2.46 15.91
CA LEU A 473 -0.32 3.85 15.99
C LEU A 473 0.27 4.71 17.13
N PRO A 474 0.51 4.21 18.36
CA PRO A 474 1.17 5.02 19.39
C PRO A 474 2.58 5.49 19.01
N MET A 475 3.35 4.68 18.28
CA MET A 475 4.66 5.05 17.73
C MET A 475 4.51 5.97 16.50
N GLY A 476 3.48 5.74 15.68
CA GLY A 476 3.16 6.56 14.51
C GLY A 476 2.59 7.95 14.83
N THR A 477 1.98 8.14 16.00
CA THR A 477 1.26 9.37 16.36
C THR A 477 2.12 10.64 16.33
N PRO A 478 3.39 10.64 16.79
CA PRO A 478 4.23 11.82 16.66
C PRO A 478 4.71 12.10 15.22
N SER A 479 4.93 11.03 14.42
CA SER A 479 5.21 11.16 12.99
C SER A 479 4.02 11.80 12.27
N MET A 480 2.79 11.32 12.54
CA MET A 480 1.54 11.90 12.02
C MET A 480 1.47 13.42 12.23
N VAL A 481 1.69 13.88 13.46
CA VAL A 481 1.66 15.34 13.76
C VAL A 481 2.75 16.09 13.01
N LEU A 482 3.98 15.56 12.92
CA LEU A 482 5.06 16.16 12.14
C LEU A 482 4.71 16.23 10.65
N GLN A 483 4.16 15.16 10.08
CA GLN A 483 3.79 15.13 8.67
C GLN A 483 2.68 16.13 8.35
N VAL A 484 1.70 16.30 9.25
CA VAL A 484 0.71 17.38 9.11
C VAL A 484 1.40 18.75 9.17
N GLN A 485 2.40 18.98 10.03
CA GLN A 485 3.11 20.27 10.07
C GLN A 485 3.86 20.60 8.77
N ILE A 486 4.49 19.62 8.13
CA ILE A 486 5.18 19.80 6.84
C ILE A 486 4.16 20.20 5.76
N ALA A 487 3.03 19.48 5.66
CA ALA A 487 1.97 19.81 4.70
C ALA A 487 1.30 21.17 5.02
N LEU A 488 1.13 21.51 6.30
CA LEU A 488 0.48 22.73 6.77
C LEU A 488 1.25 23.99 6.36
N GLN A 489 2.58 23.92 6.41
CA GLN A 489 3.52 25.03 6.25
C GLN A 489 4.26 25.06 4.90
N ALA A 490 3.97 24.11 4.00
CA ALA A 490 4.42 24.12 2.62
C ALA A 490 3.96 25.41 1.88
N PRO A 491 4.74 25.94 0.91
CA PRO A 491 5.93 25.36 0.28
C PRO A 491 7.27 25.78 0.93
N ASN A 492 7.25 26.33 2.15
CA ASN A 492 8.49 26.48 2.92
C ASN A 492 9.13 25.09 3.13
N LEU A 493 10.41 25.03 3.48
CA LEU A 493 11.13 23.79 3.84
C LEU A 493 12.00 23.97 5.11
N ASP A 494 11.46 24.64 6.13
CA ASP A 494 12.09 24.86 7.44
C ASP A 494 11.79 23.73 8.44
N MET A 495 12.74 22.79 8.54
CA MET A 495 12.62 21.63 9.42
C MET A 495 12.55 21.98 10.90
N ASN A 496 13.20 23.07 11.32
CA ASN A 496 13.19 23.49 12.71
C ASN A 496 11.80 24.04 13.09
N ALA A 497 11.17 24.79 12.18
CA ALA A 497 9.79 25.25 12.35
C ALA A 497 8.79 24.09 12.47
N TYR A 498 8.91 23.05 11.64
CA TYR A 498 7.98 21.89 11.66
C TYR A 498 8.12 21.07 12.93
N ARG A 499 9.36 20.72 13.29
CA ARG A 499 9.66 19.96 14.50
C ARG A 499 9.28 20.73 15.77
N ALA A 500 9.53 22.04 15.82
CA ALA A 500 9.11 22.88 16.93
C ALA A 500 7.58 23.03 17.03
N ALA A 501 6.86 23.11 15.89
CA ALA A 501 5.41 23.12 15.88
C ALA A 501 4.81 21.78 16.33
N ALA A 502 5.32 20.66 15.81
CA ALA A 502 4.91 19.32 16.19
C ALA A 502 5.15 19.06 17.69
N GLY A 503 6.33 19.42 18.21
CA GLY A 503 6.65 19.34 19.63
C GLY A 503 5.70 20.13 20.52
N ARG A 504 5.27 21.34 20.11
CA ARG A 504 4.26 22.12 20.85
C ARG A 504 2.89 21.43 20.86
N ILE A 505 2.44 20.89 19.73
CA ILE A 505 1.14 20.19 19.60
C ILE A 505 1.13 18.90 20.44
N LEU A 506 2.24 18.16 20.44
CA LEU A 506 2.45 16.94 21.23
C LEU A 506 2.74 17.21 22.72
N GLN A 507 2.77 18.49 23.13
CA GLN A 507 3.08 18.93 24.49
C GLN A 507 4.43 18.39 24.99
N CYS A 508 5.44 18.42 24.11
CA CYS A 508 6.81 18.08 24.45
C CYS A 508 7.48 19.20 25.24
N GLU A 509 8.34 18.82 26.18
CA GLU A 509 9.30 19.74 26.79
C GLU A 509 10.12 20.46 25.71
N ARG A 510 10.63 21.65 26.06
CA ARG A 510 11.41 22.47 25.14
C ARG A 510 12.59 21.66 24.58
N ASP A 511 12.72 21.70 23.25
CA ASP A 511 13.76 21.00 22.47
C ASP A 511 13.78 19.46 22.64
N ALA A 512 12.74 18.86 23.24
CA ALA A 512 12.63 17.41 23.44
C ALA A 512 12.10 16.63 22.21
N PHE A 513 11.38 17.30 21.30
CA PHE A 513 10.96 16.72 20.02
C PHE A 513 12.12 16.79 19.01
N SER A 514 12.81 15.68 18.81
CA SER A 514 13.90 15.55 17.82
C SER A 514 13.66 14.34 16.91
N VAL A 515 14.08 14.46 15.65
CA VAL A 515 14.05 13.38 14.66
C VAL A 515 15.50 12.97 14.40
N ASN A 516 15.98 12.01 15.18
CA ASN A 516 17.30 11.41 15.09
C ASN A 516 17.15 9.89 14.84
N GLN A 517 18.10 9.27 14.13
CA GLN A 517 17.99 7.89 13.62
C GLN A 517 17.64 6.79 14.63
N LEU A 518 17.91 6.99 15.93
CA LEU A 518 17.74 5.95 16.96
C LEU A 518 16.93 6.40 18.19
N ASN A 519 16.65 7.70 18.33
CA ASN A 519 15.84 8.20 19.43
C ASN A 519 14.40 8.37 18.95
N LEU A 520 13.57 7.35 19.22
CA LEU A 520 12.14 7.57 19.35
C LEU A 520 11.92 8.75 20.31
N ILE A 521 10.96 9.59 19.96
CA ILE A 521 10.79 10.93 20.53
C ILE A 521 10.80 10.88 22.05
N ASN A 522 11.63 11.75 22.64
CA ASN A 522 11.97 11.76 24.05
C ASN A 522 10.71 11.65 24.93
N ASN A 523 10.78 10.84 26.01
CA ASN A 523 9.68 10.46 26.92
C ASN A 523 9.05 11.61 27.74
N ARG A 524 9.17 12.84 27.24
CA ARG A 524 8.83 14.13 27.85
C ARG A 524 7.80 14.88 27.00
N CYS A 525 6.82 14.15 26.46
CA CYS A 525 5.68 14.68 25.69
C CYS A 525 4.33 14.24 26.31
N GLY A 526 3.36 15.14 26.33
CA GLY A 526 2.08 14.99 27.04
C GLY A 526 0.91 14.36 26.25
N PHE A 527 1.13 13.89 25.01
CA PHE A 527 0.05 13.34 24.18
C PHE A 527 -0.42 11.95 24.66
N HIS A 528 -1.71 11.65 24.45
CA HIS A 528 -2.30 10.36 24.80
C HIS A 528 -1.67 9.23 23.96
N GLY A 529 -1.10 8.22 24.63
CA GLY A 529 -0.25 7.19 24.00
C GLY A 529 1.24 7.35 24.30
N GLY A 530 1.73 8.57 24.59
CA GLY A 530 3.13 8.85 24.91
C GLY A 530 3.64 8.26 26.24
N SER A 531 2.76 7.65 27.04
CA SER A 531 3.14 6.85 28.20
C SER A 531 3.52 5.40 27.84
N TYR A 532 3.20 4.93 26.64
CA TYR A 532 3.51 3.58 26.13
C TYR A 532 4.74 3.56 25.21
N THR A 533 5.35 4.72 24.94
CA THR A 533 6.70 4.84 24.37
C THR A 533 7.80 4.83 25.45
N LYS A 534 7.41 4.65 26.72
CA LYS A 534 8.30 4.71 27.89
C LYS A 534 9.15 3.46 28.09
#